data_AF-A0ABC9UH31-F1
#
_entry.id   AF-A0ABC9UH31-F1
#
_cell.length_a   1.000
_cell.length_b   1.000
_cell.length_c   1.000
_cell.angle_alpha   90.00
_cell.angle_beta   90.00
_cell.angle_gamma   90.00
#
_symmetry.space_group_name_H-M   'P 1'
#
loop_
_entity.id
_entity.type
_entity.pdbx_description
1 polymer ?
#
loop_
_entity_poly.entity_id
_entity_poly.type
_entity_poly.pdbx_seq_one_letter_code
_entity_poly.pdbx_strand_id
1 'polypeptide(L)'
;MINTMNTVSTLLDSFHNTWHLPILELVNHAWRDRTPEALLSAAKQAEQGIDALMYLQEVVERLVKRGDSTITPEEAWRVANDLEELACSLQYITVELGELAIQIAEECTVT
;
A
#
# COMPACT_ATOMS: atom_id res chain seq x y z
N MET A 1 -16.80 0.53 25.41
CA MET A 1 -15.56 1.22 25.01
C MET A 1 -15.02 0.48 23.80
N ILE A 2 -14.85 1.15 22.66
CA ILE A 2 -14.23 0.53 21.48
C ILE A 2 -12.73 0.44 21.78
N ASN A 3 -12.16 -0.76 21.71
CA ASN A 3 -10.73 -0.97 21.91
C ASN A 3 -9.96 -0.29 20.76
N THR A 4 -8.96 0.56 21.08
CA THR A 4 -8.09 1.20 20.08
C THR A 4 -7.56 0.20 19.06
N MET A 5 -7.14 -0.98 19.51
CA MET A 5 -6.63 -2.04 18.64
C MET A 5 -7.67 -2.52 17.63
N ASN A 6 -8.94 -2.69 18.02
CA ASN A 6 -10.00 -3.12 17.09
C ASN A 6 -10.23 -2.09 15.98
N THR A 7 -10.20 -0.80 16.33
CA THR A 7 -10.31 0.30 15.35
C THR A 7 -9.12 0.26 14.39
N VAL A 8 -7.90 0.12 14.90
CA VAL A 8 -6.69 0.06 14.08
C VAL A 8 -6.71 -1.16 13.15
N SER A 9 -7.06 -2.35 13.65
CA SER A 9 -7.22 -3.55 12.82
C SER A 9 -8.23 -3.33 11.69
N THR A 10 -9.38 -2.72 12.00
CA THR A 10 -10.40 -2.43 10.97
C THR A 10 -9.86 -1.48 9.89
N LEU A 11 -9.06 -0.49 10.27
CA LEU A 11 -8.44 0.44 9.33
C LEU A 11 -7.39 -0.26 8.45
N LEU A 12 -6.57 -1.12 9.03
CA LEU A 12 -5.59 -1.95 8.29
C LEU A 12 -6.29 -2.89 7.31
N ASP A 13 -7.33 -3.60 7.75
CA ASP A 13 -8.14 -4.46 6.88
C ASP A 13 -8.79 -3.66 5.75
N SER A 14 -9.32 -2.48 6.05
CA SER A 14 -9.89 -1.59 5.04
C SER A 14 -8.85 -1.14 4.03
N PHE A 15 -7.64 -0.81 4.47
CA PHE A 15 -6.54 -0.44 3.59
C PHE A 15 -6.14 -1.61 2.68
N HIS A 16 -6.04 -2.82 3.24
CA HIS A 16 -5.69 -4.00 2.48
C HIS A 16 -6.69 -4.25 1.34
N ASN A 17 -7.99 -4.19 1.65
CA ASN A 17 -9.06 -4.46 0.69
C ASN A 17 -9.28 -3.33 -0.31
N THR A 18 -9.06 -2.07 0.08
CA THR A 18 -9.36 -0.90 -0.77
C THR A 18 -8.18 -0.50 -1.65
N TRP A 19 -6.96 -0.70 -1.15
CA TRP A 19 -5.75 -0.21 -1.79
C TRP A 19 -4.81 -1.34 -2.15
N HIS A 20 -4.35 -2.12 -1.17
CA HIS A 20 -3.26 -3.06 -1.38
C HIS A 20 -3.60 -4.17 -2.39
N LEU A 21 -4.73 -4.88 -2.21
CA LEU A 21 -5.16 -5.93 -3.14
C LEU A 21 -5.42 -5.40 -4.55
N PRO A 22 -6.20 -4.30 -4.75
CA PRO A 22 -6.38 -3.71 -6.08
C PRO A 22 -5.08 -3.28 -6.77
N ILE A 23 -4.09 -2.76 -6.02
CA ILE A 23 -2.78 -2.41 -6.58
C ILE A 23 -2.09 -3.67 -7.11
N LEU A 24 -2.05 -4.75 -6.32
CA LEU A 24 -1.44 -6.02 -6.74
C LEU A 24 -2.13 -6.61 -7.98
N GLU A 25 -3.46 -6.51 -8.07
CA GLU A 25 -4.21 -6.93 -9.26
C GLU A 25 -3.81 -6.12 -10.50
N LEU A 26 -3.68 -4.80 -10.38
CA LEU A 26 -3.26 -3.95 -11.49
C LEU A 26 -1.79 -4.18 -11.89
N VAL A 27 -0.90 -4.44 -10.94
CA VAL A 27 0.50 -4.81 -11.23
C VAL A 27 0.54 -6.12 -12.02
N ASN A 28 -0.24 -7.13 -11.62
CA ASN A 28 -0.38 -8.38 -12.38
C ASN A 28 -0.92 -8.14 -13.79
N HIS A 29 -1.91 -7.26 -13.94
CA HIS A 29 -2.41 -6.86 -15.26
C HIS A 29 -1.35 -6.16 -16.10
N ALA A 30 -0.56 -5.27 -15.52
CA ALA A 30 0.53 -4.58 -16.20
C ALA A 30 1.57 -5.57 -16.74
N TRP A 31 1.98 -6.55 -15.93
CA TRP A 31 2.91 -7.60 -16.36
C TRP A 31 2.35 -8.51 -17.45
N ARG A 32 1.06 -8.86 -17.36
CA ARG A 32 0.39 -9.71 -18.34
C ARG A 32 0.24 -9.02 -19.69
N ASP A 33 -0.23 -7.78 -19.66
CA ASP A 33 -0.63 -7.06 -20.87
C ASP A 33 0.55 -6.34 -21.52
N ARG A 34 1.58 -5.95 -20.74
CA ARG A 34 2.78 -5.24 -21.19
C ARG A 34 2.47 -4.01 -22.06
N THR A 35 1.39 -3.30 -21.74
CA THR A 35 1.01 -2.07 -22.45
C THR A 35 1.32 -0.83 -21.60
N PRO A 36 1.64 0.32 -22.22
CA PRO A 36 1.78 1.58 -21.53
C PRO A 36 0.53 1.96 -20.70
N GLU A 37 -0.67 1.64 -21.20
CA GLU A 37 -1.94 1.94 -20.53
C GLU A 37 -2.14 1.11 -19.24
N ALA A 38 -1.83 -0.18 -19.28
CA ALA A 38 -1.90 -1.05 -18.10
C ALA A 38 -0.86 -0.64 -17.05
N LEU A 39 0.36 -0.35 -17.49
CA LEU A 39 1.43 0.17 -16.63
C LEU A 39 1.03 1.50 -15.97
N LEU A 40 0.51 2.47 -16.74
CA LEU A 40 0.09 3.77 -16.22
C LEU A 40 -1.04 3.64 -15.20
N SER A 41 -1.96 2.70 -15.42
CA SER A 41 -3.07 2.42 -14.49
C SER A 41 -2.56 1.87 -13.16
N ALA A 42 -1.64 0.89 -13.20
CA ALA A 42 -1.01 0.34 -12.01
C ALA A 42 -0.18 1.39 -11.26
N ALA A 43 0.63 2.19 -11.97
CA ALA A 43 1.46 3.24 -11.38
C ALA A 43 0.61 4.32 -10.66
N LYS A 44 -0.47 4.78 -11.29
CA LYS A 44 -1.39 5.74 -10.67
C LYS A 44 -2.06 5.18 -9.41
N GLN A 45 -2.49 3.92 -9.45
CA GLN A 45 -3.10 3.31 -8.27
C GLN A 45 -2.07 3.12 -7.15
N ALA A 46 -0.83 2.75 -7.47
CA ALA A 46 0.25 2.63 -6.50
C ALA A 46 0.57 3.98 -5.83
N GLU A 47 0.65 5.06 -6.61
CA GLU A 47 0.83 6.43 -6.09
C GLU A 47 -0.28 6.81 -5.09
N GLN A 48 -1.55 6.61 -5.48
CA GLN A 48 -2.69 6.87 -4.59
C GLN A 48 -2.70 5.97 -3.34
N GLY A 49 -2.26 4.72 -3.48
CA GLY A 49 -2.08 3.79 -2.36
C GLY A 49 -1.02 4.24 -1.37
N ILE A 50 0.07 4.84 -1.84
CA ILE A 50 1.13 5.41 -1.01
C ILE A 50 0.59 6.60 -0.22
N ASP A 51 -0.13 7.52 -0.87
CA ASP A 51 -0.77 8.65 -0.19
C ASP A 51 -1.78 8.17 0.87
N ALA A 52 -2.58 7.15 0.54
CA ALA A 52 -3.51 6.54 1.47
C ALA A 52 -2.81 5.87 2.66
N LEU A 53 -1.65 5.25 2.45
CA LEU A 53 -0.86 4.64 3.52
C LEU A 53 -0.28 5.70 4.46
N MET A 54 0.23 6.81 3.90
CA MET A 54 0.71 7.94 4.71
C MET A 54 -0.41 8.49 5.59
N TYR A 55 -1.60 8.68 5.03
CA TYR A 55 -2.77 9.10 5.81
C TYR A 55 -3.14 8.08 6.90
N LEU A 56 -3.12 6.79 6.57
CA LEU A 56 -3.40 5.73 7.55
C LEU A 56 -2.40 5.77 8.71
N GLN A 57 -1.10 5.91 8.42
CA GLN A 57 -0.06 6.01 9.44
C GLN A 57 -0.31 7.18 10.39
N GLU A 58 -0.66 8.36 9.88
CA GLU A 58 -1.02 9.51 10.72
C GLU A 58 -2.24 9.26 11.60
N VAL A 59 -3.29 8.64 11.04
CA VAL A 59 -4.51 8.32 11.79
C VAL A 59 -4.22 7.32 12.90
N VAL A 60 -3.47 6.26 12.60
CA VAL A 60 -3.08 5.24 13.57
C VAL A 60 -2.22 5.86 14.69
N GLU A 61 -1.26 6.70 14.35
CA GLU A 61 -0.43 7.40 15.33
C GLU A 61 -1.29 8.24 16.30
N ARG A 62 -2.26 8.99 15.76
CA ARG A 62 -3.19 9.80 16.57
C ARG A 62 -4.07 8.94 17.47
N LEU A 63 -4.53 7.79 16.98
CA LEU A 63 -5.34 6.84 17.77
C LEU A 63 -4.53 6.23 18.91
N VAL A 64 -3.29 5.83 18.64
CA VAL A 64 -2.39 5.22 19.62
C VAL A 64 -2.01 6.22 20.71
N LYS A 65 -1.71 7.47 20.35
CA LYS A 65 -1.31 8.54 21.29
C LYS A 65 -2.47 9.21 22.03
N ARG A 66 -3.72 8.86 21.71
CA ARG A 66 -4.90 9.47 22.34
C ARG A 66 -4.92 9.13 23.84
N GLY A 67 -5.24 10.10 24.70
CA GLY A 67 -5.14 9.93 26.16
C GLY A 67 -6.09 8.88 26.77
N ASP A 68 -7.10 8.43 26.04
CA ASP A 68 -8.00 7.33 26.40
C ASP A 68 -7.69 6.03 25.64
N SER A 69 -6.57 5.97 24.92
CA SER A 69 -6.14 4.77 24.20
C SER A 69 -5.84 3.63 25.17
N THR A 70 -6.38 2.45 24.86
CA THR A 70 -6.20 1.23 25.66
C THR A 70 -5.19 0.27 25.03
N ILE A 71 -4.42 0.70 24.03
CA ILE A 71 -3.47 -0.16 23.30
C ILE A 71 -2.29 -0.55 24.19
N THR A 72 -1.90 -1.83 24.16
CA THR A 72 -0.71 -2.28 24.88
C THR A 72 0.57 -2.02 24.08
N PRO A 73 1.77 -2.02 24.70
CA PRO A 73 3.03 -1.92 23.98
C PRO A 73 3.21 -3.01 22.90
N GLU A 74 2.79 -4.24 23.18
CA GLU A 74 2.86 -5.37 22.24
C GLU A 74 1.92 -5.16 21.04
N GLU A 75 0.71 -4.66 21.29
CA GLU A 75 -0.23 -4.30 20.23
C GLU A 75 0.30 -3.15 19.38
N ALA A 76 0.88 -2.13 19.99
CA ALA A 76 1.51 -1.02 19.27
C ALA A 76 2.70 -1.48 18.41
N TRP A 77 3.51 -2.41 18.91
CA TRP A 77 4.60 -3.01 18.13
C TRP A 77 4.07 -3.78 16.92
N ARG A 78 3.01 -4.60 17.10
CA ARG A 78 2.39 -5.34 16.00
C ARG A 78 1.85 -4.39 14.93
N VAL A 79 1.14 -3.35 15.34
CA VAL A 79 0.61 -2.33 14.41
C VAL A 79 1.73 -1.63 13.63
N ALA A 80 2.84 -1.31 14.29
CA ALA A 80 3.99 -0.71 13.62
C ALA A 80 4.59 -1.67 12.58
N ASN A 81 4.71 -2.96 12.90
CA ASN A 81 5.19 -3.97 11.97
C ASN A 81 4.24 -4.12 10.76
N ASP A 82 2.92 -4.19 10.97
CA ASP A 82 1.95 -4.31 9.89
C ASP A 82 2.01 -3.11 8.93
N LEU A 83 2.18 -1.89 9.46
CA LEU A 83 2.35 -0.68 8.66
C LEU A 83 3.67 -0.65 7.90
N GLU A 84 4.75 -1.16 8.50
CA GLU A 84 6.06 -1.29 7.86
C GLU A 84 6.02 -2.31 6.72
N GLU A 85 5.37 -3.47 6.92
CA GLU A 85 5.19 -4.47 5.87
C GLU A 85 4.42 -3.91 4.65
N LEU A 86 3.34 -3.16 4.88
CA LEU A 86 2.61 -2.47 3.82
C LEU A 86 3.47 -1.44 3.09
N ALA A 87 4.26 -0.66 3.84
CA ALA A 87 5.17 0.33 3.26
C ALA A 87 6.25 -0.32 2.39
N CYS A 88 6.85 -1.42 2.87
CA CYS A 88 7.82 -2.20 2.11
C CYS A 88 7.21 -2.80 0.83
N SER A 89 5.97 -3.31 0.91
CA SER A 89 5.28 -3.84 -0.26
C SER A 89 5.08 -2.78 -1.34
N LEU A 90 4.58 -1.59 -0.98
CA LEU A 90 4.38 -0.50 -1.95
C LEU A 90 5.70 0.03 -2.55
N GLN A 91 6.78 0.04 -1.76
CA GLN A 91 8.11 0.37 -2.27
C GLN A 91 8.57 -0.65 -3.32
N TYR A 92 8.40 -1.95 -3.05
CA TYR A 92 8.75 -2.99 -4.01
C TYR A 92 7.93 -2.90 -5.30
N ILE A 93 6.61 -2.70 -5.18
CA ILE A 93 5.72 -2.48 -6.33
C ILE A 93 6.19 -1.29 -7.19
N THR A 94 6.63 -0.21 -6.56
CA THR A 94 7.12 0.97 -7.28
C THR A 94 8.39 0.66 -8.09
N VAL A 95 9.32 -0.12 -7.52
CA VAL A 95 10.52 -0.58 -8.23
C VAL A 95 10.14 -1.50 -9.39
N GLU A 96 9.29 -2.48 -9.13
CA GLU A 96 8.81 -3.46 -10.12
C GLU A 96 8.13 -2.79 -11.32
N LEU A 97 7.27 -1.80 -11.08
CA LEU A 97 6.64 -1.02 -12.14
C LEU A 97 7.65 -0.18 -12.94
N GLY A 98 8.68 0.36 -12.27
CA GLY A 98 9.78 1.06 -12.92
C GLY A 98 10.59 0.15 -13.85
N GLU A 99 10.88 -1.08 -13.43
CA GLU A 99 11.55 -2.08 -14.25
C GLU A 99 10.69 -2.49 -15.45
N LEU A 100 9.39 -2.72 -15.25
CA LEU A 100 8.46 -3.01 -16.33
C LEU A 100 8.36 -1.87 -17.34
N ALA A 101 8.41 -0.61 -16.88
CA ALA A 101 8.41 0.57 -17.75
C ALA A 101 9.61 0.58 -18.71
N ILE A 102 10.80 0.23 -18.22
CA ILE A 102 12.01 0.13 -19.04
C ILE A 102 11.84 -0.96 -20.09
N GLN A 103 11.36 -2.15 -19.71
CA GLN A 103 11.17 -3.25 -20.65
C GLN A 103 10.18 -2.93 -21.76
N ILE A 104 9.04 -2.31 -21.43
CA ILE A 104 8.04 -1.89 -22.43
C ILE A 104 8.65 -0.86 -23.38
N ALA A 105 9.43 0.10 -22.86
CA ALA A 105 10.10 1.10 -23.69
C ALA A 105 11.10 0.47 -24.66
N GLU A 106 11.92 -0.47 -24.20
CA GLU A 106 12.87 -1.20 -25.03
C GLU A 106 12.17 -1.96 -26.17
N GLU A 107 11.08 -2.67 -25.87
CA GLU A 107 10.26 -3.37 -26.88
C GLU A 107 9.71 -2.41 -27.95
N CYS A 108 9.26 -1.21 -27.56
CA CYS A 108 8.76 -0.19 -28.50
C CYS A 108 9.86 0.46 -29.35
N THR A 109 11.11 0.49 -28.90
CA THR A 109 12.23 1.06 -29.68
C THR A 109 12.81 0.12 -30.74
N VAL A 110 12.49 -1.18 -30.64
CA VAL A 110 12.96 -2.22 -31.57
C VAL A 110 12.00 -2.40 -32.76
N THR A 111 10.79 -1.83 -32.68
CA THR A 111 9.81 -1.73 -33.78
C THR A 111 9.98 -0.48 -34.64
#